data_AF-A0A962CIM9-F1
#
_entry.id   AF-A0A962CIM9-F1
#
_cell.length_a   1.000
_cell.length_b   1.000
_cell.length_c   1.000
_cell.angle_alpha   90.00
_cell.angle_beta   90.00
_cell.angle_gamma   90.00
#
_symmetry.space_group_name_H-M   'P 1'
#
loop_
_entity.id
_entity.type
_entity.pdbx_description
1 polymer ?
#
loop_
_entity_poly.entity_id
_entity_poly.type
_entity_poly.pdbx_seq_one_letter_code
_entity_poly.pdbx_strand_id
1 'polypeptide(L)' 'RQDEAGIRASMAQLEALIAREVERGIPSTRIFLAGFSQGAAMVLSGGLRHTQPLAGIIALSGYLPLEQQL' A
#
# COMPACT_ATOMS: atom_id res chain seq x y z
N ARG A 1 -17.09 -10.03 7.31
CA ARG A 1 -15.97 -10.79 6.72
C ARG A 1 -15.31 -9.90 5.66
N GLN A 2 -13.99 -9.73 5.69
CA GLN A 2 -13.28 -8.88 4.74
C GLN A 2 -13.19 -9.56 3.37
N ASP A 3 -13.22 -8.78 2.28
CA ASP A 3 -12.99 -9.27 0.93
C ASP A 3 -11.49 -9.39 0.66
N GLU A 4 -10.91 -10.50 1.09
CA GLU A 4 -9.48 -10.78 0.95
C GLU A 4 -9.01 -10.76 -0.51
N ALA A 5 -9.81 -11.30 -1.44
CA ALA A 5 -9.46 -11.34 -2.86
C ALA A 5 -9.38 -9.92 -3.44
N GLY A 6 -10.38 -9.08 -3.14
CA GLY A 6 -10.37 -7.67 -3.52
C GLY A 6 -9.20 -6.90 -2.92
N ILE A 7 -8.88 -7.13 -1.64
CA ILE A 7 -7.73 -6.50 -0.98
C ILE A 7 -6.41 -6.89 -1.67
N ARG A 8 -6.21 -8.19 -1.96
CA ARG A 8 -5.00 -8.67 -2.65
C ARG A 8 -4.88 -8.09 -4.06
N ALA A 9 -5.98 -7.95 -4.78
CA ALA A 9 -6.00 -7.31 -6.10
C ALA A 9 -5.57 -5.83 -6.01
N SER A 10 -6.09 -5.08 -5.03
CA SER A 10 -5.69 -3.69 -4.78
C SER A 10 -4.22 -3.57 -4.39
N MET A 11 -3.68 -4.51 -3.60
CA MET A 11 -2.25 -4.53 -3.29
C MET A 11 -1.39 -4.72 -4.54
N ALA A 12 -1.77 -5.62 -5.44
CA ALA A 12 -1.05 -5.82 -6.70
C ALA A 12 -1.08 -4.57 -7.59
N GLN A 13 -2.20 -3.83 -7.60
CA GLN A 13 -2.30 -2.55 -8.30
C GLN A 13 -1.39 -1.49 -7.68
N LEU A 14 -1.31 -1.44 -6.35
CA LEU A 14 -0.44 -0.51 -5.63
C LEU A 14 1.05 -0.78 -5.93
N GLU A 15 1.46 -2.04 -5.93
CA GLU A 15 2.82 -2.47 -6.31
C GLU A 15 3.16 -2.06 -7.74
N ALA A 16 2.23 -2.24 -8.69
CA ALA A 16 2.43 -1.81 -10.07
C ALA A 16 2.62 -0.28 -10.18
N LEU A 17 1.91 0.51 -9.37
CA LEU A 17 2.08 1.96 -9.32
C LEU A 17 3.45 2.35 -8.74
N ILE A 18 3.90 1.69 -7.67
CA ILE A 18 5.24 1.92 -7.10
C ILE A 18 6.33 1.57 -8.12
N ALA A 19 6.23 0.40 -8.76
CA ALA A 19 7.19 -0.07 -9.75
C ALA A 19 7.33 0.92 -10.92
N ARG A 20 6.20 1.47 -11.41
CA ARG A 20 6.20 2.48 -12.47
C ARG A 20 6.96 3.75 -12.08
N GLU A 21 6.82 4.22 -10.85
CA GLU A 21 7.56 5.41 -10.39
C GLU A 21 9.05 5.11 -10.19
N VAL A 22 9.39 3.89 -9.76
CA VAL A 22 10.79 3.41 -9.71
C VAL A 22 11.40 3.33 -11.10
N GLU A 23 10.69 2.83 -12.11
CA GLU A 23 11.13 2.81 -13.52
C GLU A 23 11.39 4.22 -14.07
N ARG A 24 10.68 5.23 -13.55
CA ARG A 24 10.89 6.65 -13.88
C ARG A 24 12.08 7.27 -13.15
N GLY A 25 12.80 6.50 -12.33
CA GLY A 25 13.97 6.95 -11.58
C GLY A 25 13.66 7.51 -10.19
N ILE A 26 12.44 7.35 -9.67
CA ILE A 26 12.09 7.76 -8.31
C ILE A 26 12.33 6.57 -7.37
N PRO A 27 13.37 6.58 -6.51
CA PRO A 27 13.60 5.46 -5.59
C PRO A 27 12.43 5.33 -4.60
N SER A 28 12.10 4.09 -4.20
CA SER A 28 11.00 3.80 -3.27
C SER A 28 11.10 4.58 -1.95
N THR A 29 12.32 4.85 -1.49
CA THR A 29 12.63 5.67 -0.30
C THR A 29 12.24 7.14 -0.40
N ARG A 30 11.77 7.59 -1.58
CA ARG A 30 11.19 8.91 -1.82
C ARG A 30 9.70 8.87 -2.14
N ILE A 31 9.06 7.71 -2.04
CA ILE A 31 7.64 7.52 -2.31
C ILE A 31 6.88 7.47 -0.99
N PHE A 32 5.89 8.35 -0.84
CA PHE A 32 4.86 8.25 0.19
C PHE A 32 3.61 7.59 -0.39
N LEU A 33 3.03 6.65 0.35
CA LEU A 33 1.69 6.15 0.07
C LEU A 33 0.70 6.85 0.99
N ALA A 34 -0.33 7.47 0.43
CA ALA A 34 -1.32 8.22 1.20
C ALA A 34 -2.74 7.74 0.87
N GLY A 35 -3.57 7.57 1.89
CA GLY A 35 -4.94 7.09 1.75
C GLY A 35 -5.87 7.60 2.84
N PHE A 36 -7.15 7.77 2.49
CA PHE A 36 -8.23 8.15 3.41
C PHE A 36 -9.34 7.09 3.41
N SER A 37 -9.91 6.78 4.58
CA SER A 37 -11.01 5.82 4.75
C SER A 37 -10.67 4.45 4.12
N GLN A 38 -11.38 4.01 3.08
CA GLN A 38 -11.04 2.78 2.36
C GLN A 38 -9.63 2.84 1.74
N GLY A 39 -9.21 4.00 1.24
CA GLY A 39 -7.85 4.19 0.71
C GLY A 39 -6.77 4.00 1.77
N ALA A 40 -7.05 4.41 3.02
CA ALA A 40 -6.14 4.16 4.14
C ALA A 40 -5.93 2.66 4.39
N ALA A 41 -7.00 1.85 4.28
CA ALA A 41 -6.88 0.40 4.34
C ALA A 41 -6.01 -0.15 3.22
N MET A 42 -6.16 0.34 1.98
CA MET A 42 -5.38 -0.15 0.84
C MET A 42 -3.89 0.18 0.94
N VAL A 43 -3.54 1.42 1.31
CA VAL A 43 -2.13 1.81 1.44
C VAL A 43 -1.43 1.13 2.61
N LEU A 44 -2.16 0.82 3.70
CA LEU A 44 -1.63 0.03 4.81
C LEU A 44 -1.44 -1.44 4.42
N SER A 45 -2.39 -2.05 3.71
CA SER A 45 -2.28 -3.44 3.27
C SER A 45 -1.08 -3.69 2.36
N GLY A 46 -0.92 -2.85 1.34
CA GLY A 46 0.19 -2.96 0.39
C GLY A 46 1.50 -2.42 0.95
N GLY A 47 1.49 -1.21 1.51
CA GLY A 47 2.71 -0.53 1.95
C GLY A 47 3.46 -1.22 3.07
N LEU A 48 2.77 -1.83 4.04
CA LEU A 48 3.45 -2.58 5.13
C LEU A 48 4.04 -3.92 4.69
N ARG A 49 3.62 -4.44 3.53
CA ARG A 49 4.12 -5.70 2.93
C ARG A 49 5.07 -5.46 1.76
N HIS A 50 5.29 -4.20 1.39
CA HIS A 50 6.23 -3.84 0.34
C HIS A 50 7.64 -4.23 0.78
N THR A 51 8.39 -4.89 -0.08
CA THR A 51 9.69 -5.48 0.28
C THR A 51 10.83 -4.47 0.32
N GLN A 52 10.68 -3.32 -0.32
CA GLN A 52 11.65 -2.23 -0.31
C GLN A 52 11.19 -1.11 0.65
N PRO A 53 12.11 -0.39 1.31
CA PRO A 53 11.71 0.71 2.17
C PRO A 53 11.00 1.82 1.39
N LEU A 54 9.85 2.27 1.90
CA LEU A 54 9.14 3.47 1.43
C LEU A 54 9.59 4.70 2.24
N ALA A 55 9.35 5.91 1.73
CA ALA A 55 9.55 7.13 2.52
C ALA A 55 8.62 7.18 3.74
N GLY A 56 7.41 6.64 3.58
CA GLY A 56 6.44 6.48 4.65
C GLY A 56 5.03 6.21 4.14
N ILE A 57 4.11 5.98 5.07
CA ILE A 57 2.68 5.77 4.81
C ILE A 57 1.89 6.80 5.61
N ILE A 58 0.92 7.45 4.96
CA ILE A 58 -0.04 8.37 5.57
C ILE A 58 -1.42 7.75 5.45
N ALA A 59 -1.95 7.23 6.56
CA ALA A 59 -3.25 6.59 6.60
C ALA A 59 -4.21 7.38 7.49
N LEU A 60 -5.28 7.91 6.91
CA LEU A 60 -6.23 8.78 7.60
C LEU A 60 -7.59 8.09 7.71
N SER A 61 -8.09 7.95 8.95
CA SER A 61 -9.44 7.43 9.24
C SER A 61 -9.75 6.06 8.62
N GLY A 62 -8.78 5.15 8.62
CA GLY A 62 -8.94 3.78 8.12
C GLY A 62 -8.58 2.72 9.16
N TYR A 63 -8.40 1.49 8.69
CA TYR A 63 -7.98 0.33 9.49
C TYR A 63 -7.06 -0.55 8.65
N LEU A 64 -6.28 -1.43 9.29
CA LEU A 64 -5.48 -2.43 8.59
C LEU A 64 -6.30 -3.72 8.42
N PRO A 65 -6.71 -4.11 7.20
CA PRO A 65 -7.34 -5.39 6.98
C PRO A 65 -6.28 -6.50 6.99
N LEU A 66 -6.71 -7.74 7.24
CA LEU A 66 -5.84 -8.92 7.27
C LEU A 66 -4.63 -8.75 8.21
N GLU A 67 -4.81 -8.03 9.33
CA GLU A 67 -3.73 -7.70 10.28
C GLU A 67 -3.03 -8.94 10.85
N GLN A 68 -3.75 -10.06 11.00
CA GLN A 68 -3.20 -11.34 11.47
C GLN A 68 -2.31 -12.05 10.44
N GLN A 69 -2.21 -11.51 9.22
CA GLN A 69 -1.43 -12.04 8.10
C GLN A 69 -0.37 -11.01 7.65
N LEU A 70 0.08 -10.13 8.54
CA LEU A 70 1.21 -9.23 8.29
C LEU A 70 2.52 -10.01 8.16
#